data_AF-A0A2V9HZK0-F1
#
_entry.id   AF-A0A2V9HZK0-F1
#
_cell.length_a   1.000
_cell.length_b   1.000
_cell.length_c   1.000
_cell.angle_alpha   90.00
_cell.angle_beta   90.00
_cell.angle_gamma   90.00
#
_symmetry.space_group_name_H-M   'P 1'
#
loop_
_entity.id
_entity.type
_entity.pdbx_description
1 polymer ?
#
loop_
_entity_poly.entity_id
_entity_poly.type
_entity_poly.pdbx_seq_one_letter_code
_entity_poly.pdbx_strand_id
1 'polypeptide(L)' 'MGALTFSELEITELSPAAALVLGRWRLEREHDHPGGVFTLVLRKFPEGWRIILDHTSVMSGQ' A
#
# COMPACT_ATOMS: atom_id res chain seq x y z
N MET A 1 -9.20 -14.07 10.96
CA MET A 1 -8.77 -12.65 11.03
C MET A 1 -7.29 -12.61 11.37
N GLY A 2 -6.57 -11.57 10.96
CA GLY A 2 -5.11 -11.47 11.14
C GLY A 2 -4.65 -10.04 11.33
N ALA A 3 -3.35 -9.84 11.59
CA ALA A 3 -2.75 -8.52 11.72
C ALA A 3 -2.09 -8.11 10.40
N LEU A 4 -2.57 -7.02 9.80
CA LEU A 4 -2.01 -6.45 8.58
C LEU A 4 -1.01 -5.36 8.94
N THR A 5 0.23 -5.50 8.49
CA THR A 5 1.29 -4.49 8.64
C THR A 5 1.68 -3.94 7.28
N PHE A 6 1.79 -2.62 7.18
CA PHE A 6 2.41 -1.94 6.05
C PHE A 6 3.80 -1.44 6.46
N SER A 7 4.79 -1.64 5.60
CA SER A 7 6.19 -1.25 5.86
C SER A 7 6.86 -0.75 4.59
N GLU A 8 8.08 -0.20 4.75
CA GLU A 8 8.91 0.25 3.62
C GLU A 8 8.17 1.24 2.71
N LEU A 9 7.46 2.19 3.32
CA LEU A 9 6.71 3.21 2.60
C LEU A 9 7.67 4.18 1.92
N GLU A 10 7.52 4.31 0.61
CA GLU A 10 8.14 5.36 -0.18
C GLU A 10 7.03 6.24 -0.77
N ILE A 11 7.10 7.54 -0.50
CA ILE A 11 6.09 8.51 -0.94
C ILE A 11 6.78 9.52 -1.86
N THR A 12 6.36 9.55 -3.12
CA THR A 12 6.79 10.55 -4.09
C THR A 12 5.62 11.48 -4.39
N GLU A 13 5.75 12.77 -4.05
CA GLU A 13 4.79 13.79 -4.47
C GLU A 13 4.88 13.99 -5.98
N LEU A 14 3.74 13.88 -6.69
CA LEU A 14 3.66 14.09 -8.13
C LEU A 14 3.17 15.50 -8.46
N SER A 15 2.34 16.06 -7.58
CA SER A 15 1.85 17.45 -7.61
C SER A 15 1.21 17.81 -6.25
N PRO A 16 0.83 19.07 -6.01
CA PRO A 16 0.16 19.47 -4.75
C PRO A 16 -1.13 18.70 -4.43
N ALA A 17 -1.71 18.01 -5.42
CA ALA A 17 -2.94 17.22 -5.28
C ALA A 17 -2.76 15.73 -5.67
N ALA A 18 -1.54 15.25 -5.91
CA ALA A 18 -1.30 13.85 -6.29
C ALA A 18 0.01 13.30 -5.71
N ALA A 19 -0.01 12.03 -5.27
CA ALA A 19 1.18 11.33 -4.79
C ALA A 19 1.18 9.87 -5.24
N LEU A 20 2.38 9.33 -5.49
CA LEU A 20 2.65 7.90 -5.65
C LEU A 20 3.13 7.35 -4.32
N VAL A 21 2.57 6.22 -3.89
CA VAL A 21 3.02 5.49 -2.70
C VAL A 21 3.40 4.08 -3.11
N LEU A 22 4.62 3.68 -2.76
CA LEU A 22 5.07 2.29 -2.83
C LEU A 22 5.20 1.75 -1.41
N GLY A 23 5.01 0.45 -1.24
CA GLY A 23 5.27 -0.18 0.04
C GLY A 23 5.12 -1.69 0.02
N ARG A 24 5.35 -2.28 1.18
CA ARG A 24 5.14 -3.70 1.44
C ARG A 24 3.97 -3.92 2.37
N TRP A 25 3.30 -5.05 2.17
CA TRP A 25 2.27 -5.53 3.08
C TRP A 25 2.64 -6.92 3.58
N ARG A 26 2.31 -7.20 4.84
CA ARG A 26 2.38 -8.53 5.45
C ARG A 26 1.14 -8.76 6.29
N LEU A 27 0.48 -9.89 6.09
CA LEU A 27 -0.71 -10.28 6.83
C LEU A 27 -0.39 -11.50 7.69
N GLU A 28 -0.27 -11.32 9.00
CA GLU A 28 -0.09 -12.41 9.96
C GLU A 28 -1.44 -13.06 10.27
N ARG A 29 -1.61 -14.33 9.92
CA ARG A 29 -2.79 -15.15 10.24
C ARG A 29 -2.37 -16.35 11.07
N GLU A 30 -3.35 -17.05 11.63
CA GLU A 30 -3.09 -18.23 12.48
C GLU A 30 -2.30 -19.35 11.77
N HIS A 31 -2.50 -19.51 10.45
CA HIS A 31 -1.96 -20.65 9.70
C HIS A 31 -0.95 -20.27 8.60
N ASP A 32 -0.81 -19.00 8.28
CA ASP A 32 0.12 -18.51 7.25
C ASP A 32 0.42 -17.01 7.42
N HIS A 33 1.36 -16.51 6.62
CA HIS A 33 1.86 -15.14 6.67
C HIS A 33 2.09 -14.59 5.26
N PRO A 34 1.07 -14.47 4.39
CA PRO A 34 1.24 -13.94 3.05
C PRO A 34 1.74 -12.50 3.09
N GLY A 35 2.50 -12.13 2.07
CA GLY A 35 3.01 -10.78 1.92
C GLY A 35 3.26 -10.43 0.46
N GLY A 36 3.60 -9.17 0.25
CA GLY A 36 3.84 -8.65 -1.08
C GLY A 36 4.11 -7.16 -1.09
N VAL A 37 3.89 -6.57 -2.26
CA VAL A 37 4.09 -5.15 -2.52
C VAL A 37 2.80 -4.51 -2.99
N PHE A 38 2.69 -3.21 -2.79
CA PHE A 38 1.59 -2.42 -3.30
C PHE A 38 2.08 -1.10 -3.89
N THR A 39 1.31 -0.59 -4.83
CA THR A 39 1.45 0.73 -5.43
C THR A 39 0.12 1.45 -5.34
N LEU A 40 0.10 2.63 -4.70
CA LEU A 40 -1.08 3.50 -4.64
C LEU A 40 -0.83 4.78 -5.43
N VAL A 41 -1.87 5.24 -6.14
CA VAL A 41 -1.96 6.64 -6.53
C VAL A 41 -2.97 7.32 -5.62
N LEU A 42 -2.51 8.33 -4.90
CA LEU A 42 -3.35 9.18 -4.07
C LEU A 42 -3.72 10.45 -4.81
N ARG A 43 -4.98 10.88 -4.69
CA ARG A 43 -5.43 12.21 -5.11
C ARG A 43 -6.04 12.96 -3.93
N LYS A 44 -5.71 14.24 -3.80
CA LYS A 44 -6.29 15.14 -2.80
C LYS A 44 -7.59 15.73 -3.33
N PHE A 45 -8.67 15.51 -2.61
CA PHE A 45 -9.99 16.13 -2.81
C PHE A 45 -10.28 17.12 -1.68
N PRO A 46 -11.35 17.94 -1.75
CA PRO A 46 -11.75 18.81 -0.64
C PRO A 46 -11.93 18.06 0.69
N GLU A 47 -12.38 16.81 0.64
CA GLU A 47 -12.60 15.93 1.80
C GLU A 47 -11.35 15.13 2.20
N GLY A 48 -10.19 15.45 1.61
CA GLY A 48 -8.89 14.86 1.90
C GLY A 48 -8.37 13.90 0.83
N TRP A 49 -7.29 13.21 1.16
CA TRP A 49 -6.65 12.24 0.26
C TRP A 49 -7.52 10.99 0.09
N ARG A 50 -7.55 10.45 -1.14
CA ARG A 50 -8.19 9.19 -1.48
C ARG A 50 -7.26 8.37 -2.36
N ILE A 51 -7.30 7.04 -2.18
CA ILE A 51 -6.68 6.08 -3.10
C ILE A 51 -7.54 6.06 -4.37
N ILE A 52 -6.98 6.46 -5.50
CA ILE A 52 -7.67 6.43 -6.80
C ILE A 52 -7.17 5.30 -7.71
N LEU A 53 -6.05 4.68 -7.36
CA LEU A 53 -5.55 3.44 -7.94
C LEU A 53 -4.84 2.65 -6.85
N ASP A 54 -5.10 1.35 -6.81
CA ASP A 54 -4.41 0.38 -5.98
C ASP A 54 -4.00 -0.78 -6.90
N HIS A 55 -2.70 -1.01 -6.99
CA HIS A 55 -2.15 -2.22 -7.58
C HIS A 55 -1.37 -2.98 -6.51
N THR A 56 -1.91 -4.12 -6.07
CA THR A 56 -1.32 -4.96 -5.04
C THR A 56 -0.98 -6.33 -5.61
N SER A 57 0.24 -6.79 -5.37
CA SER A 57 0.74 -8.09 -5.81
C SER A 57 1.26 -8.90 -4.63
N VAL A 58 1.02 -10.21 -4.66
CA VAL A 58 1.66 -11.18 -3.74
C VAL A 58 3.10 -11.39 -4.22
N MET A 59 4.06 -11.39 -3.29
CA MET A 59 5.41 -11.89 -3.57
C MET A 59 5.58 -13.27 -2.96
N SER A 60 5.73 -14.27 -3.80
CA SER A 60 6.07 -15.63 -3.39
C SER A 60 7.58 -15.76 -3.29
N GLY A 61 8.12 -15.94 -2.08
CA GLY A 61 9.55 -16.15 -1.85
C GLY A 61 10.13 -15.27 -0.73
N GLN A 62 9.92 -15.69 0.51
CA GLN A 62 10.86 -15.53 1.62
C GLN A 62 10.87 -16.82 2.42
#